data_AF-A0A7U9SSF2-F1
#
_entry.id   AF-A0A7U9SSF2-F1
#
_cell.length_a   1.000
_cell.length_b   1.000
_cell.length_c   1.000
_cell.angle_alpha   90.00
_cell.angle_beta   90.00
_cell.angle_gamma   90.00
#
_symmetry.space_group_name_H-M   'P 1'
#
loop_
_entity.id
_entity.type
_entity.pdbx_description
1 polymer ?
#
loop_
_entity_poly.entity_id
_entity_poly.type
_entity_poly.pdbx_seq_one_letter_code
_entity_poly.pdbx_strand_id
1 'polypeptide(L)'
;MDITTLIVAMSIPSGITGFCFWLLERRMEKREKEREKKEAVREKQEFLIVKSIGAAISLGEATAEAVARIPDAHCNGDMHNALEYARKVKHEQKDFLTQQGIEAIY
;
A
#
# COMPACT_ATOMS: atom_id res chain seq x y z
N MET A 1 -28.47 57.70 -3.51
CA MET A 1 -27.41 56.73 -3.17
C MET A 1 -26.46 56.68 -4.34
N ASP A 2 -25.19 57.00 -4.13
CA ASP A 2 -24.22 57.05 -5.22
C ASP A 2 -23.94 55.63 -5.74
N ILE A 3 -23.85 55.48 -7.06
CA ILE A 3 -23.61 54.18 -7.72
C ILE A 3 -22.32 53.53 -7.20
N THR A 4 -21.34 54.35 -6.82
CA THR A 4 -20.08 53.92 -6.17
C THR A 4 -20.32 53.24 -4.83
N THR A 5 -21.20 53.76 -3.98
CA THR A 5 -21.54 53.14 -2.69
C THR A 5 -22.24 51.79 -2.85
N LEU A 6 -23.08 51.63 -3.88
CA LEU A 6 -23.73 50.35 -4.20
C LEU A 6 -22.72 49.30 -4.66
N ILE A 7 -21.77 49.67 -5.53
CA ILE A 7 -20.73 48.76 -6.02
C ILE A 7 -19.83 48.29 -4.87
N VAL A 8 -19.40 49.21 -3.99
CA VAL A 8 -18.57 48.88 -2.83
C VAL A 8 -19.32 48.01 -1.83
N ALA A 9 -20.62 48.27 -1.60
CA ALA A 9 -21.44 47.45 -0.72
C ALA A 9 -21.61 46.02 -1.26
N MET A 10 -21.64 45.82 -2.57
CA MET A 10 -21.75 44.49 -3.21
C MET A 10 -20.41 43.74 -3.31
N SER A 11 -19.28 44.45 -3.40
CA SER A 11 -17.96 43.83 -3.54
C SER A 11 -17.42 43.28 -2.22
N ILE A 12 -17.77 43.89 -1.08
CA ILE A 12 -17.29 43.45 0.24
C ILE A 12 -17.78 42.03 0.59
N PRO A 13 -19.09 41.70 0.52
CA PRO A 13 -19.57 40.34 0.78
C PRO A 13 -18.97 39.31 -0.18
N SER A 14 -18.80 39.66 -1.46
CA SER A 14 -18.21 38.80 -2.49
C SER A 14 -16.73 38.49 -2.24
N GLY A 15 -15.97 39.48 -1.76
CA GLY A 15 -14.58 39.28 -1.34
C GLY A 15 -14.46 38.37 -0.12
N ILE A 16 -15.38 38.51 0.85
CA ILE A 16 -15.42 37.66 2.04
C ILE A 16 -15.76 36.21 1.67
N THR A 17 -16.77 35.97 0.82
CA THR A 17 -17.09 34.61 0.37
C THR A 17 -15.95 33.98 -0.41
N GLY A 18 -15.31 34.70 -1.35
CA GLY A 18 -14.14 34.22 -2.07
C GLY A 18 -12.98 33.87 -1.13
N PHE A 19 -12.72 34.69 -0.13
CA PHE A 19 -11.71 34.42 0.90
C PHE A 19 -12.04 33.18 1.75
N CYS A 20 -13.30 33.03 2.16
CA CYS A 20 -13.76 31.84 2.89
C CYS A 20 -13.60 30.55 2.07
N PHE A 21 -13.96 30.58 0.79
CA PHE A 21 -13.78 29.43 -0.11
C PHE A 21 -12.30 29.09 -0.30
N TRP A 22 -11.43 30.10 -0.49
CA TRP A 22 -9.99 29.90 -0.60
C TRP A 22 -9.40 29.24 0.65
N LEU A 23 -9.82 29.65 1.85
CA LEU A 23 -9.40 29.01 3.10
C LEU A 23 -9.86 27.54 3.19
N LEU A 24 -11.08 27.24 2.74
CA LEU A 24 -11.62 25.87 2.72
C LEU A 24 -10.86 24.99 1.73
N GLU A 25 -10.66 25.46 0.50
CA GLU A 25 -9.91 24.76 -0.55
C GLU A 25 -8.50 24.44 -0.07
N ARG A 26 -7.80 25.43 0.53
CA ARG A 26 -6.46 25.23 1.09
C ARG A 26 -6.43 24.22 2.24
N ARG A 27 -7.50 24.09 3.02
CA ARG A 27 -7.59 23.04 4.06
C ARG A 27 -7.87 21.67 3.46
N MET A 28 -8.70 21.59 2.43
CA MET A 28 -8.99 20.35 1.71
C MET A 28 -7.72 19.82 1.03
N GLU A 29 -7.03 20.67 0.29
CA GLU A 29 -5.78 20.35 -0.41
C GLU A 29 -4.70 19.83 0.56
N LYS A 30 -4.57 20.43 1.75
CA LYS A 30 -3.65 19.93 2.79
C LYS A 30 -4.03 18.53 3.28
N ARG A 31 -5.31 18.28 3.54
CA ARG A 31 -5.80 16.96 3.99
C ARG A 31 -5.64 15.90 2.93
N GLU A 32 -5.86 16.26 1.67
CA GLU A 32 -5.69 15.38 0.51
C GLU A 32 -4.22 15.01 0.34
N LYS A 33 -3.31 15.98 0.35
CA LYS A 33 -1.85 15.72 0.33
C LYS A 33 -1.36 14.85 1.48
N GLU A 34 -1.94 15.02 2.67
CA GLU A 34 -1.62 14.15 3.81
C GLU A 34 -2.16 12.72 3.63
N ARG A 35 -3.34 12.56 3.02
CA ARG A 35 -3.92 11.25 2.69
C ARG A 35 -3.10 10.54 1.63
N GLU A 36 -2.78 11.21 0.52
CA GLU A 36 -1.94 10.67 -0.55
C GLU A 36 -0.58 10.19 -0.04
N LYS A 37 0.07 10.99 0.82
CA LYS A 37 1.34 10.58 1.45
C LYS A 37 1.18 9.33 2.30
N LYS A 38 0.10 9.24 3.08
CA LYS A 38 -0.17 8.07 3.92
C LYS A 38 -0.47 6.84 3.06
N GLU A 39 -1.23 7.00 1.99
CA GLU A 39 -1.55 5.94 1.04
C GLU A 39 -0.29 5.43 0.33
N ALA A 40 0.57 6.33 -0.18
CA ALA A 40 1.83 5.95 -0.80
C ALA A 40 2.79 5.23 0.17
N VAL A 41 2.79 5.60 1.46
CA VAL A 41 3.57 4.89 2.48
C VAL A 41 2.97 3.51 2.76
N ARG A 42 1.64 3.40 2.83
CA ARG A 42 0.95 2.11 3.03
C ARG A 42 1.20 1.16 1.88
N GLU A 43 1.08 1.62 0.64
CA GLU A 43 1.35 0.84 -0.56
C GLU A 43 2.79 0.28 -0.55
N LYS A 44 3.78 1.14 -0.26
CA LYS A 44 5.18 0.70 -0.12
C LYS A 44 5.37 -0.30 1.01
N GLN A 45 4.69 -0.10 2.14
CA GLN A 45 4.76 -1.01 3.28
C GLN A 45 4.17 -2.38 2.93
N GLU A 46 3.00 -2.43 2.30
CA GLU A 46 2.35 -3.66 1.85
C GLU A 46 3.23 -4.43 0.85
N PHE A 47 3.81 -3.72 -0.12
CA PHE A 47 4.77 -4.30 -1.06
C PHE A 47 5.99 -4.93 -0.34
N LEU A 48 6.58 -4.21 0.61
CA LEU A 48 7.72 -4.70 1.39
C LEU A 48 7.35 -5.92 2.25
N ILE A 49 6.15 -5.95 2.82
CA ILE A 49 5.64 -7.09 3.58
C ILE A 49 5.57 -8.32 2.67
N VAL A 50 4.93 -8.23 1.50
CA VAL A 50 4.84 -9.34 0.55
C VAL A 50 6.24 -9.84 0.13
N LYS A 51 7.15 -8.92 -0.18
CA LYS A 51 8.54 -9.26 -0.52
C LYS A 51 9.27 -9.96 0.62
N SER A 52 9.08 -9.49 1.86
CA SER A 52 9.69 -10.09 3.05
C SER A 52 9.17 -11.50 3.34
N ILE A 53 7.87 -11.74 3.15
CA ILE A 53 7.24 -13.06 3.28
C ILE A 53 7.85 -14.02 2.25
N GLY A 54 7.93 -13.61 0.98
CA GLY A 54 8.55 -14.43 -0.05
C GLY A 54 10.02 -14.77 0.26
N ALA A 55 10.79 -13.79 0.75
CA ALA A 55 12.17 -14.02 1.17
C ALA A 55 12.28 -15.01 2.34
N ALA A 56 11.40 -14.89 3.34
CA ALA A 56 11.36 -15.81 4.48
C ALA A 56 10.98 -17.24 4.07
N ILE A 57 10.01 -17.41 3.17
CA ILE A 57 9.62 -18.71 2.62
C ILE A 57 10.79 -19.33 1.86
N SER A 58 11.43 -18.60 0.94
CA SER A 58 12.58 -19.11 0.18
C SER A 58 13.77 -19.47 1.08
N LEU A 59 14.04 -18.68 2.12
CA LEU A 59 15.06 -19.02 3.12
C LEU A 59 14.67 -20.30 3.88
N GLY A 60 13.41 -20.43 4.27
CA GLY A 60 12.88 -21.61 4.95
C GLY A 60 13.00 -22.88 4.10
N GLU A 61 12.66 -22.79 2.81
CA GLU A 61 12.79 -23.89 1.86
C GLU A 61 14.26 -24.32 1.71
N ALA A 62 15.17 -23.38 1.49
CA ALA A 62 16.60 -23.66 1.38
C ALA A 62 17.17 -24.27 2.66
N THR A 63 16.69 -23.81 3.82
CA THR A 63 17.09 -24.34 5.13
C THR A 63 16.57 -25.77 5.31
N ALA A 64 15.30 -26.03 5.00
CA ALA A 64 14.71 -27.36 5.08
C ALA A 64 15.44 -28.36 4.16
N GLU A 65 15.76 -27.95 2.93
CA GLU A 65 16.55 -28.75 2.00
C GLU A 65 17.98 -29.01 2.49
N ALA A 66 18.63 -28.02 3.09
CA ALA A 66 19.97 -28.18 3.65
C ALA A 66 19.96 -29.14 4.85
N VAL A 67 19.01 -29.00 5.76
CA VAL A 67 18.86 -29.87 6.93
C VAL A 67 18.54 -31.30 6.52
N ALA A 68 17.71 -31.50 5.49
CA ALA A 68 17.37 -32.84 4.98
C ALA A 68 18.58 -33.62 4.44
N ARG A 69 19.70 -32.96 4.13
CA ARG A 69 20.94 -33.61 3.67
C ARG A 69 21.88 -34.04 4.81
N ILE A 70 21.56 -33.69 6.06
CA ILE A 70 22.39 -34.02 7.23
C ILE A 70 22.06 -35.45 7.70
N PRO A 71 23.03 -36.38 7.77
CA PRO A 71 22.77 -37.80 8.04
C PRO A 71 22.09 -38.11 9.38
N ASP A 72 22.40 -37.32 10.42
CA ASP A 72 21.91 -37.53 11.79
C ASP A 72 20.89 -36.46 12.23
N ALA A 73 20.36 -35.67 11.28
CA ALA A 73 19.40 -34.62 11.62
C ALA A 73 18.02 -35.20 11.95
N HIS A 74 17.69 -35.21 13.24
CA HIS A 74 16.36 -35.56 13.72
C HIS A 74 15.50 -34.30 13.85
N CYS A 75 14.72 -33.98 12.81
CA CYS A 75 13.73 -32.91 12.89
C CYS A 75 12.49 -33.39 13.65
N ASN A 76 11.96 -32.55 14.54
CA ASN A 76 10.67 -32.82 15.17
C ASN A 76 9.54 -32.43 14.21
N GLY A 77 8.57 -33.33 14.03
CA GLY A 77 7.46 -33.15 13.09
C GLY A 77 7.81 -33.54 11.64
N ASP A 78 6.87 -33.29 10.73
CA ASP A 78 6.99 -33.69 9.32
C ASP A 78 7.51 -32.55 8.45
N MET A 79 8.83 -32.46 8.32
CA MET A 79 9.49 -31.43 7.50
C MET A 79 9.16 -31.56 6.01
N HIS A 80 8.90 -32.77 5.50
CA HIS A 80 8.62 -32.98 4.08
C HIS A 80 7.25 -32.39 3.73
N ASN A 81 6.23 -32.72 4.51
CA ASN A 81 4.89 -32.18 4.32
C ASN A 81 4.84 -30.66 4.52
N ALA A 82 5.60 -30.13 5.50
CA ALA A 82 5.70 -28.68 5.71
C ALA A 82 6.36 -27.97 4.51
N LEU A 83 7.43 -28.55 3.96
CA LEU A 83 8.11 -28.02 2.78
C LEU A 83 7.24 -28.06 1.52
N GLU A 84 6.50 -29.16 1.32
CA GLU A 84 5.55 -29.28 0.21
C GLU A 84 4.43 -28.25 0.31
N TYR A 85 3.86 -28.07 1.50
CA TYR A 85 2.86 -27.03 1.74
C TYR A 85 3.40 -25.62 1.47
N ALA A 86 4.59 -25.30 1.98
CA ALA A 86 5.21 -23.99 1.76
C ALA A 86 5.44 -23.71 0.26
N ARG A 87 5.93 -24.71 -0.49
CA ARG A 87 6.11 -24.61 -1.95
C ARG A 87 4.79 -24.37 -2.66
N LYS A 88 3.74 -25.11 -2.30
CA LYS A 88 2.40 -24.95 -2.87
C LYS A 88 1.86 -23.53 -2.66
N VAL A 89 1.87 -23.04 -1.41
CA VAL A 89 1.40 -21.69 -1.08
C VAL A 89 2.21 -20.62 -1.81
N LYS A 90 3.54 -20.79 -1.92
CA LYS A 90 4.40 -19.88 -2.69
C LYS A 90 4.03 -19.84 -4.17
N HIS A 91 3.73 -20.99 -4.78
CA HIS A 91 3.29 -21.06 -6.17
C HIS A 91 1.92 -20.38 -6.37
N GLU A 92 0.94 -20.70 -5.52
CA GLU A 92 -0.38 -20.05 -5.54
C GLU A 92 -0.27 -18.53 -5.39
N GLN A 93 0.56 -18.03 -4.46
CA GLN A 93 0.81 -16.61 -4.29
C GLN A 93 1.43 -15.97 -5.54
N LYS A 94 2.40 -16.63 -6.17
CA LYS A 94 3.04 -16.14 -7.40
C LYS A 94 2.03 -16.06 -8.55
N ASP A 95 1.21 -17.08 -8.72
CA ASP A 95 0.21 -17.15 -9.79
C ASP A 95 -0.85 -16.06 -9.59
N PHE A 96 -1.33 -15.88 -8.36
CA PHE A 96 -2.26 -14.81 -8.00
C PHE A 96 -1.70 -13.41 -8.31
N LEU A 97 -0.47 -13.11 -7.88
CA LEU A 97 0.15 -11.81 -8.17
C LEU A 97 0.39 -11.60 -9.67
N THR A 98 0.73 -12.67 -10.40
CA THR A 98 0.88 -12.62 -11.86
C THR A 98 -0.46 -12.32 -12.54
N GLN A 99 -1.53 -12.97 -12.11
CA GLN A 99 -2.88 -12.70 -12.62
C GLN A 99 -3.30 -11.25 -12.36
N GLN A 100 -3.16 -10.77 -11.12
CA GLN A 100 -3.46 -9.37 -10.78
C GLN A 100 -2.62 -8.39 -11.59
N GLY A 101 -1.34 -8.72 -11.85
CA GLY A 101 -0.47 -7.92 -12.70
C GLY A 101 -0.92 -7.84 -14.16
N ILE A 102 -1.45 -8.94 -14.71
CA ILE A 102 -2.02 -8.96 -16.07
C ILE A 102 -3.34 -8.17 -16.10
N GLU A 103 -4.24 -8.40 -15.15
CA GLU A 103 -5.52 -7.69 -15.03
C GLU A 103 -5.36 -6.18 -14.83
N ALA A 104 -4.26 -5.72 -14.22
CA ALA A 104 -3.98 -4.29 -14.08
C ALA A 104 -3.47 -3.62 -15.38
N ILE A 105 -3.01 -4.41 -16.36
CA ILE A 105 -2.50 -3.91 -17.65
C ILE A 105 -3.62 -3.81 -18.70
N TYR A 106 -4.61 -4.72 -18.65
CA TYR A 106 -5.72 -4.83 -19.61
C TYR A 106 -6.99 -4.17 -19.10
#